data_AF-A0A1S1Q562-F1
#
_entry.id   AF-A0A1S1Q562-F1
#
_cell.length_a   1.000
_cell.length_b   1.000
_cell.length_c   1.000
_cell.angle_alpha   90.00
_cell.angle_beta   90.00
_cell.angle_gamma   90.00
#
_symmetry.space_group_name_H-M   'P 1'
#
loop_
_entity.id
_entity.type
_entity.pdbx_description
1 polymer ?
#
loop_
_entity_poly.entity_id
_entity_poly.type
_entity_poly.pdbx_seq_one_letter_code
_entity_poly.pdbx_strand_id
1 'polypeptide(L)' 'MASIEDSVDRAAHANELIWRNHPRPTQLRQLRADALRAALREGTDVTEIASRLGVRSDDIAWMTSHETSTWPARPVTR' A
#
# COMPACT_ATOMS: atom_id res chain seq x y z
N MET A 1 22.48 -0.05 -6.24
CA MET A 1 21.20 0.06 -5.49
C MET A 1 20.10 -0.18 -6.51
N ALA A 2 19.49 -1.36 -6.51
CA ALA A 2 18.38 -1.64 -7.42
C ALA A 2 17.20 -0.77 -6.98
N SER A 3 16.98 0.34 -7.66
CA SER A 3 15.66 0.97 -7.64
C SER A 3 14.70 -0.13 -8.06
N ILE A 4 13.74 -0.45 -7.20
CA ILE A 4 12.59 -1.23 -7.64
C ILE A 4 11.95 -0.37 -8.74
N GLU A 5 12.23 -0.70 -9.99
CA GLU A 5 11.90 0.11 -11.18
C GLU A 5 10.37 0.14 -11.38
N ASP A 6 9.70 -0.95 -10.97
CA ASP A 6 8.26 -1.13 -11.07
C ASP A 6 7.54 -0.57 -9.82
N SER A 7 6.61 0.34 -10.04
CA SER A 7 5.77 0.95 -9.01
C SER A 7 4.92 -0.09 -8.25
N VAL A 8 4.52 -1.19 -8.88
CA VAL A 8 3.76 -2.29 -8.26
C VAL A 8 4.65 -3.13 -7.34
N ASP A 9 5.87 -3.46 -7.77
CA ASP A 9 6.81 -4.22 -6.95
C ASP A 9 7.20 -3.45 -5.68
N ARG A 10 7.31 -2.12 -5.79
CA ARG A 10 7.54 -1.24 -4.63
C ARG A 10 6.38 -1.30 -3.64
N ALA A 11 5.14 -1.33 -4.14
CA ALA A 11 3.94 -1.47 -3.31
C ALA A 11 3.86 -2.87 -2.67
N ALA A 12 4.19 -3.93 -3.40
CA ALA A 12 4.21 -5.30 -2.90
C ALA A 12 5.26 -5.48 -1.80
N HIS A 13 6.47 -4.96 -1.99
CA HIS A 13 7.52 -5.03 -0.99
C HIS A 13 7.16 -4.26 0.29
N ALA A 14 6.56 -3.07 0.16
CA ALA A 14 6.05 -2.33 1.30
C ALA A 14 4.94 -3.09 2.04
N ASN A 15 4.05 -3.76 1.32
CA ASN A 15 3.00 -4.61 1.89
C ASN A 15 3.59 -5.76 2.70
N GLU A 16 4.57 -6.47 2.14
CA GLU A 16 5.27 -7.57 2.81
C GLU A 16 5.95 -7.12 4.11
N LEU A 17 6.63 -5.97 4.10
CA LEU A 17 7.28 -5.42 5.29
C LEU A 17 6.27 -5.03 6.39
N ILE A 18 5.08 -4.56 6.01
CA ILE A 18 3.99 -4.30 6.97
C ILE A 18 3.58 -5.61 7.66
N TRP A 19 3.40 -6.69 6.90
CA TRP A 19 3.05 -8.02 7.43
C TRP A 19 4.12 -8.60 8.35
N ARG A 20 5.40 -8.29 8.10
CA ARG A 20 6.53 -8.71 8.93
C ARG A 20 6.71 -7.88 10.22
N ASN A 21 5.71 -7.10 10.64
CA ASN A 21 5.76 -6.24 11.82
C ASN A 21 6.97 -5.27 11.80
N HIS A 22 7.28 -4.69 10.64
CA HIS A 22 8.34 -3.70 10.54
C HIS A 22 8.06 -2.52 11.50
N PRO A 23 9.08 -1.97 12.20
CA PRO A 23 8.90 -0.97 13.26
C PRO A 23 8.30 0.37 12.80
N ARG A 24 8.13 0.57 11.49
CA ARG A 24 7.56 1.80 10.89
C ARG A 24 6.41 1.48 9.92
N PRO A 25 5.31 0.88 10.39
CA PRO A 25 4.22 0.45 9.50
C PRO A 25 3.51 1.63 8.83
N THR A 26 3.45 2.79 9.49
CA THR A 26 2.83 4.00 8.94
C THR A 26 3.57 4.54 7.71
N GLN A 27 4.91 4.59 7.76
CA GLN A 27 5.73 5.01 6.60
C GLN A 27 5.59 4.02 5.44
N LEU A 28 5.55 2.72 5.73
CA LEU A 28 5.35 1.71 4.70
C LEU A 28 3.96 1.78 4.06
N ARG A 29 2.91 2.10 4.83
CA ARG A 29 1.57 2.31 4.28
C ARG A 29 1.51 3.51 3.34
N GLN A 30 2.19 4.62 3.68
CA GLN A 30 2.32 5.77 2.77
C GLN A 30 3.08 5.38 1.51
N LEU A 31 4.24 4.75 1.64
CA LEU A 31 5.06 4.32 0.50
C LEU A 31 4.29 3.35 -0.42
N ARG A 32 3.50 2.44 0.16
CA ARG A 32 2.60 1.56 -0.57
C ARG A 32 1.52 2.36 -1.31
N ALA A 33 0.84 3.28 -0.64
CA ALA A 33 -0.23 4.09 -1.26
C ALA A 33 0.31 4.96 -2.41
N ASP A 34 1.48 5.57 -2.24
CA ASP A 34 2.10 6.41 -3.27
C ASP A 34 2.55 5.59 -4.47
N ALA A 35 3.11 4.40 -4.23
CA ALA A 35 3.49 3.46 -5.28
C ALA A 35 2.27 2.92 -6.04
N LEU A 36 1.18 2.60 -5.35
CA LEU A 36 -0.09 2.22 -5.99
C LEU A 36 -0.65 3.34 -6.87
N ARG A 37 -0.66 4.59 -6.37
CA ARG A 37 -1.10 5.75 -7.17
C ARG A 37 -0.20 6.01 -8.38
N ALA A 38 1.10 5.73 -8.28
CA ALA A 38 2.00 5.80 -9.42
C ALA A 38 1.66 4.74 -10.47
N ALA A 39 1.51 3.47 -10.07
CA ALA A 39 1.12 2.38 -10.96
C ALA A 39 -0.22 2.64 -11.68
N LEU A 40 -1.20 3.20 -10.98
CA LEU A 40 -2.48 3.60 -11.58
C LEU A 40 -2.33 4.75 -12.59
N ARG A 41 -1.46 5.72 -12.32
CA ARG A 41 -1.15 6.82 -13.27
C ARG A 41 -0.38 6.34 -14.50
N GLU A 42 0.43 5.30 -14.35
CA GLU A 42 1.14 4.62 -15.44
C GLU A 42 0.19 3.78 -16.31
N GLY A 43 -1.08 3.63 -15.91
CA GLY A 43 -2.09 2.85 -16.64
C GLY A 43 -2.11 1.36 -16.31
N THR A 44 -1.45 0.95 -15.21
CA THR A 44 -1.46 -0.45 -14.77
C THR A 44 -2.84 -0.85 -14.29
N ASP A 45 -3.30 -2.04 -14.67
CA ASP A 45 -4.61 -2.55 -14.29
C ASP A 45 -4.70 -2.87 -12.79
N VAL A 46 -5.83 -2.52 -12.17
CA VAL A 46 -6.07 -2.76 -10.74
C VAL A 46 -6.00 -4.25 -10.39
N THR A 47 -6.45 -5.12 -11.29
CA THR A 47 -6.44 -6.59 -11.11
C THR A 47 -5.02 -7.13 -11.17
N GLU A 48 -4.18 -6.58 -12.05
CA GLU A 48 -2.76 -6.92 -12.12
C GLU A 48 -2.04 -6.50 -10.83
N ILE A 49 -2.29 -5.29 -10.35
CA ILE A 49 -1.76 -4.78 -9.08
C ILE A 49 -2.21 -5.70 -7.92
N ALA A 50 -3.50 -6.01 -7.84
CA ALA A 50 -4.06 -6.86 -6.79
C ALA A 50 -3.42 -8.26 -6.78
N SER A 51 -3.24 -8.86 -7.96
CA SER A 51 -2.59 -10.16 -8.13
C SER A 51 -1.15 -10.16 -7.60
N ARG A 52 -0.35 -9.15 -7.98
CA ARG A 52 1.05 -9.03 -7.52
C ARG A 52 1.18 -8.75 -6.03
N LEU A 53 0.24 -8.00 -5.45
CA LEU A 53 0.23 -7.71 -4.01
C LEU A 53 -0.36 -8.85 -3.17
N GLY A 54 -1.05 -9.81 -3.79
CA GLY A 54 -1.77 -10.88 -3.10
C GLY A 54 -2.99 -10.37 -2.31
N VAL A 55 -3.65 -9.31 -2.81
CA VAL A 55 -4.81 -8.67 -2.16
C VAL A 55 -6.00 -8.63 -3.11
N ARG A 56 -7.18 -8.24 -2.63
CA ARG A 56 -8.34 -8.07 -3.50
C ARG A 56 -8.29 -6.71 -4.20
N SER A 57 -8.87 -6.61 -5.38
CA SER A 57 -9.01 -5.33 -6.11
C SER A 57 -9.73 -4.26 -5.27
N ASP A 58 -10.72 -4.66 -4.46
CA ASP A 58 -11.40 -3.79 -3.50
C ASP A 58 -10.43 -3.18 -2.46
N ASP A 59 -9.43 -3.96 -2.05
CA ASP A 59 -8.40 -3.50 -1.10
C ASP A 59 -7.49 -2.45 -1.75
N ILE A 60 -7.21 -2.54 -3.05
CA ILE A 60 -6.43 -1.54 -3.79
C ILE A 60 -7.15 -0.19 -3.80
N ALA A 61 -8.47 -0.20 -4.03
CA ALA A 61 -9.28 1.01 -3.94
C ALA A 61 -9.22 1.61 -2.53
N TRP A 62 -9.40 0.78 -1.49
CA TRP A 62 -9.30 1.23 -0.09
C TRP A 62 -7.90 1.77 0.29
N MET A 63 -6.84 1.16 -0.24
CA MET A 63 -5.44 1.55 0.03
C MET A 63 -5.07 2.87 -0.66
N THR A 64 -5.67 3.18 -1.80
CA THR A 64 -5.39 4.40 -2.57
C THR A 64 -6.35 5.55 -2.23
N SER A 65 -7.57 5.24 -1.79
CA SER A 65 -8.60 6.21 -1.37
C SER A 65 -8.29 6.90 -0.04
N HIS A 66 -7.41 6.32 0.79
CA HIS A 66 -6.98 6.97 2.02
C HIS A 66 -5.85 7.97 1.73
N GLU A 67 -6.23 9.21 1.40
CA GLU A 67 -5.47 10.36 1.86
C GLU A 67 -5.57 10.38 3.39
N THR A 68 -4.52 9.93 4.07
CA THR A 68 -4.46 9.91 5.54
C THR A 68 -5.70 9.33 6.19
N SER A 69 -5.78 8.01 6.29
CA SER A 69 -6.52 7.42 7.41
C SER A 69 -5.78 7.84 8.68
N THR A 70 -6.09 9.03 9.20
CA THR A 70 -5.99 9.32 10.62
C THR A 70 -6.85 8.26 11.27
N TRP A 71 -6.21 7.15 11.62
CA TRP A 71 -6.76 6.13 12.47
C TRP A 71 -7.48 6.86 13.61
N PRO A 72 -8.80 6.69 13.83
CA PRO A 72 -9.35 7.12 15.09
C PRO A 72 -8.64 6.22 16.11
N ALA A 73 -7.70 6.79 16.87
CA ALA A 73 -7.21 6.17 18.07
C ALA A 73 -8.46 5.65 18.80
N ARG A 74 -8.55 4.33 18.98
CA ARG A 74 -9.69 3.71 19.65
C ARG A 74 -9.90 4.52 20.93
N PRO A 75 -11.10 5.08 21.21
CA PRO A 75 -11.32 5.71 22.49
C PRO A 75 -11.09 4.63 23.53
N VAL A 76 -10.02 4.78 24.31
CA VAL A 76 -9.73 3.91 25.44
C VAL A 76 -10.90 4.12 26.37
N THR A 77 -11.85 3.19 26.32
CA THR A 77 -13.06 3.28 27.13
C THR A 77 -12.70 2.68 28.48
N ARG A 78 -12.39 3.62 29.39
CA ARG A 78 -12.48 3.56 30.86
C ARG A 78 -11.62 2.55 31.61
#